data_AF-X1FI15-F1
#
_entry.id   AF-X1FI15-F1
#
_cell.length_a   1.000
_cell.length_b   1.000
_cell.length_c   1.000
_cell.angle_alpha   90.00
_cell.angle_beta   90.00
_cell.angle_gamma   90.00
#
_symmetry.space_group_name_H-M   'P 1'
#
loop_
_entity.id
_entity.type
_entity.pdbx_description
1 polymer ?
#
loop_
_entity_poly.entity_id
_entity_poly.type
_entity_poly.pdbx_seq_one_letter_code
_entity_poly.pdbx_strand_id
1 'polypeptide(L)' 'MIVVDTHIIIWNALKPEMLSGKAEKAISAANNSDGIIFCEISLWEIAMLMHKERLSIDIEYIEFIN' A
#
# COMPACT_ATOMS: atom_id res chain seq x y z
N MET A 1 4.55 -13.48 8.44
CA MET A 1 5.29 -12.38 7.77
C MET A 1 5.24 -12.48 6.24
N ILE A 2 4.96 -11.39 5.52
CA ILE A 2 5.08 -11.28 4.05
C ILE A 2 5.85 -10.00 3.67
N VAL A 3 6.50 -10.00 2.50
CA VAL A 3 7.07 -8.79 1.89
C VAL A 3 6.21 -8.42 0.69
N VAL A 4 5.83 -7.15 0.59
CA VAL A 4 4.98 -6.65 -0.49
C VAL A 4 5.71 -5.62 -1.34
N ASP A 5 5.34 -5.59 -2.61
CA ASP A 5 5.82 -4.62 -3.60
C ASP A 5 4.97 -3.34 -3.51
N THR A 6 5.47 -2.24 -4.08
CA THR A 6 4.87 -0.90 -4.06
C THR A 6 3.44 -0.89 -4.58
N HIS A 7 3.16 -1.64 -5.65
CA HIS A 7 1.81 -1.71 -6.22
C HIS A 7 0.80 -2.35 -5.27
N ILE A 8 1.21 -3.31 -4.43
CA ILE A 8 0.34 -3.94 -3.44
C ILE A 8 -0.02 -2.95 -2.33
N ILE A 9 0.93 -2.11 -1.89
CA ILE A 9 0.67 -1.04 -0.92
C ILE A 9 -0.40 -0.10 -1.47
N ILE A 10 -0.21 0.36 -2.71
CA ILE A 10 -1.12 1.28 -3.39
C ILE A 10 -2.50 0.65 -3.56
N TRP A 11 -2.59 -0.59 -4.05
CA TRP A 11 -3.88 -1.26 -4.24
C TRP A 11 -4.59 -1.51 -2.93
N ASN A 12 -3.90 -2.00 -1.91
CA ASN A 12 -4.50 -2.23 -0.61
C ASN A 12 -5.10 -0.94 0.00
N ALA A 13 -4.46 0.21 -0.23
CA ALA A 13 -4.94 1.50 0.29
C ALA A 13 -6.03 2.16 -0.57
N LEU A 14 -5.90 2.13 -1.90
CA LEU A 14 -6.70 2.98 -2.80
C LEU A 14 -7.64 2.20 -3.73
N LYS A 15 -7.32 0.93 -4.02
CA LYS A 15 -8.04 0.08 -5.00
C LYS A 15 -8.02 -1.39 -4.57
N PRO A 16 -8.61 -1.74 -3.41
CA PRO A 16 -8.54 -3.10 -2.87
C PRO A 16 -9.15 -4.14 -3.81
N GLU A 17 -10.07 -3.74 -4.69
CA GLU A 17 -10.66 -4.57 -5.73
C GLU A 17 -9.65 -5.10 -6.78
N MET A 18 -8.47 -4.48 -6.89
CA MET A 18 -7.38 -4.94 -7.74
C MET A 18 -6.58 -6.08 -7.12
N LEU A 19 -6.75 -6.35 -5.83
CA LEU A 19 -6.08 -7.46 -5.16
C LEU A 19 -6.75 -8.79 -5.54
N SER A 20 -5.93 -9.78 -5.89
CA SER A 20 -6.45 -11.14 -6.01
C SER A 20 -6.92 -11.64 -4.64
N GLY A 21 -7.94 -12.52 -4.62
CA GLY A 21 -8.41 -13.11 -3.35
C GLY A 21 -7.35 -13.92 -2.60
N LYS A 22 -6.25 -14.33 -3.25
CA LYS A 22 -5.08 -14.92 -2.57
C LYS A 22 -4.25 -13.85 -1.86
N ALA A 23 -4.01 -12.71 -2.53
CA ALA A 23 -3.25 -11.60 -1.97
C ALA A 23 -3.99 -10.99 -0.77
N GLU A 24 -5.29 -10.76 -0.89
CA GLU A 24 -6.13 -10.24 0.20
C GLU A 24 -6.08 -11.14 1.45
N LYS A 25 -6.19 -12.47 1.26
CA LYS A 25 -6.06 -13.43 2.35
C LYS A 25 -4.67 -13.42 2.99
N ALA A 26 -3.61 -13.29 2.19
CA ALA A 26 -2.24 -13.23 2.69
C ALA A 26 -1.99 -11.96 3.51
N ILE A 27 -2.47 -10.80 3.03
CA ILE A 27 -2.43 -9.51 3.73
C ILE A 27 -3.21 -9.61 5.04
N SER A 28 -4.44 -10.14 5.01
CA SER A 28 -5.28 -10.31 6.20
C SER A 28 -4.63 -11.23 7.24
N ALA A 29 -4.02 -12.33 6.82
CA ALA A 29 -3.30 -13.23 7.72
C ALA A 29 -2.03 -12.57 8.30
N ALA A 30 -1.31 -11.79 7.49
CA ALA A 30 -0.13 -11.05 7.93
C ALA A 30 -0.48 -9.97 8.96
N ASN A 31 -1.59 -9.25 8.79
CA ASN A 31 -2.08 -8.25 9.75
C ASN A 31 -2.42 -8.84 11.12
N ASN A 32 -2.78 -10.12 11.18
CA ASN A 32 -3.09 -10.84 12.43
C ASN A 32 -1.88 -11.65 12.98
N SER A 33 -0.71 -11.53 12.37
CA SER A 33 0.51 -12.26 12.76
C SER A 33 1.71 -11.31 12.84
N ASP A 34 2.84 -11.67 12.23
CA ASP A 34 4.11 -10.92 12.31
C ASP A 34 4.13 -9.63 11.47
N GLY A 35 3.02 -9.28 10.81
CA GLY A 35 2.89 -8.09 10.01
C GLY A 35 3.39 -8.20 8.57
N ILE A 36 3.34 -7.05 7.89
CA ILE A 36 3.70 -6.83 6.49
C ILE A 36 4.97 -5.98 6.47
N ILE A 37 5.95 -6.40 5.66
CA ILE A 37 7.19 -5.67 5.44
C ILE A 37 7.21 -5.10 4.02
N PHE A 38 7.77 -3.91 3.86
CA PHE A 38 8.09 -3.32 2.57
C PHE A 38 9.41 -2.55 2.67
N CYS A 39 10.04 -2.29 1.52
CA CYS A 39 11.31 -1.60 1.45
C CYS A 39 11.10 -0.08 1.48
N GLU A 40 12.05 0.67 2.06
CA GLU A 40 11.99 2.15 2.08
C GLU A 40 11.92 2.75 0.66
N ILE A 41 12.52 2.09 -0.33
CA ILE A 41 12.44 2.51 -1.75
C ILE A 41 11.00 2.58 -2.25
N SER A 42 10.09 1.75 -1.73
CA SER A 42 8.67 1.79 -2.09
C SER A 42 8.01 3.12 -1.71
N LEU A 43 8.44 3.75 -0.61
CA LEU A 43 7.97 5.09 -0.24
C LEU A 43 8.44 6.15 -1.25
N TRP A 44 9.70 6.06 -1.70
CA TRP A 44 10.21 6.95 -2.74
C TRP A 44 9.47 6.75 -4.07
N GLU A 45 9.18 5.52 -4.46
CA GLU A 45 8.39 5.23 -5.67
C GLU A 45 6.98 5.82 -5.59
N ILE A 46 6.29 5.69 -4.44
CA ILE A 46 4.99 6.32 -4.21
C ILE A 46 5.10 7.84 -4.31
N ALA A 47 6.08 8.45 -3.64
CA ALA A 47 6.32 9.90 -3.72
C ALA A 47 6.58 10.36 -5.16
N MET A 48 7.33 9.58 -5.94
CA MET A 48 7.58 9.88 -7.36
C MET A 48 6.33 9.70 -8.23
N LEU A 49 5.44 8.75 -7.92
CA LEU A 49 4.17 8.61 -8.61
C LEU A 49 3.25 9.81 -8.33
N MET A 50 3.21 10.30 -7.09
CA MET A 50 2.48 11.50 -6.71
C MET A 50 3.06 12.75 -7.38
N HIS A 51 4.38 12.94 -7.30
CA HIS A 51 5.06 14.09 -7.91
C HIS A 51 4.87 14.17 -9.43
N LYS A 52 4.75 13.02 -10.10
CA LYS A 52 4.48 12.94 -11.53
C LYS A 52 2.99 12.95 -11.88
N GLU A 53 2.10 13.21 -10.93
CA GLU A 53 0.64 13.20 -11.10
C GLU A 53 0.09 11.87 -11.64
N ARG A 54 0.81 10.77 -11.41
CA ARG A 54 0.40 9.41 -11.83
C ARG A 54 -0.38 8.68 -10.75
N LEU A 55 -0.39 9.21 -9.53
CA LEU A 55 -1.11 8.71 -8.37
C LEU A 55 -1.70 9.90 -7.62
N SER A 56 -3.03 9.98 -7.57
CA SER A 56 -3.73 10.94 -6.74
C SER A 56 -4.12 10.25 -5.43
N ILE A 57 -3.73 10.86 -4.31
CA ILE A 57 -4.13 10.43 -2.97
C ILE A 57 -5.11 11.48 -2.48
N ASP A 58 -6.40 11.14 -2.52
CA ASP A 58 -7.52 12.05 -2.23
C ASP A 58 -7.85 12.07 -0.73
N ILE A 59 -6.81 12.00 0.11
CA ILE A 59 -6.91 12.22 1.56
C ILE A 59 -5.96 13.38 1.89
N GLU A 60 -6.49 14.40 2.55
CA GLU A 60 -5.62 15.48 3.01
C GLU A 60 -4.62 14.93 4.02
N TYR A 61 -3.38 15.45 3.99
CA TYR A 61 -2.32 14.99 4.90
C TYR A 61 -2.76 15.07 6.37
N ILE A 62 -3.60 16.05 6.70
CA ILE A 62 -4.09 16.28 8.06
C ILE A 62 -5.07 15.18 8.49
N GLU A 63 -5.88 14.68 7.56
CA GLU A 63 -6.82 13.59 7.79
C GLU A 63 -6.10 12.25 7.87
N PHE A 64 -4.95 12.11 7.18
CA PHE A 64 -4.14 10.90 7.23
C PHE A 64 -3.38 10.68 8.55
N ILE A 65 -2.95 11.75 9.23
CA ILE A 65 -2.14 11.66 10.46
C ILE A 65 -3.00 11.48 11.73
N ASN A 66 -4.28 11.85 11.67
CA ASN A 66 -5.21 11.75 12.80
C ASN A 66 -5.85 10.36 12.90
#